data_AF-A0A938X7B0-F1
#
_entry.id   AF-A0A938X7B0-F1
#
_cell.length_a   1.000
_cell.length_b   1.000
_cell.length_c   1.000
_cell.angle_alpha   90.00
_cell.angle_beta   90.00
_cell.angle_gamma   90.00
#
_symmetry.space_group_name_H-M   'P 1'
#
loop_
_entity.id
_entity.type
_entity.pdbx_description
1 polymer ?
#
loop_
_entity_poly.entity_id
_entity_poly.type
_entity_poly.pdbx_seq_one_letter_code
_entity_poly.pdbx_strand_id
1 'polypeptide(L)'
;MKKFIAMITSICLCAVAFLSTPALVSAVGNDEPAFIVEEVSGYAGDEVTVNINVKNNPGICSAGVTVSYDGTALELKSVENGTVLEGMVPVNVANNPCKILWNTLADSTANGVLVTLTFTVKENADSGKSAITLTYDPDEVYNIDMTNVAFAVENGSVTVNCNHVAGAWEEENPASCTETGTEVQKCTKCGTVLNRRDTDALGHSFGKWETVTSPDCTNKGSEKRTCSVCQYTETRDIDPLGHSWESDYTIDKEATCTEDGSQSIHCSRCDAVKDSQVIPKGHKYGEWIVDKEATCTEDGSRHRVCSVCNEEENESIPAAHQFGEWETITAPTCTEKGSEQRACSVCKEVETRDIDATGHSWETEFTIDKEPTATEDGSKSIHCKNCDAVKDVTVIPAGTTATDPTEPSSPSDSSESDVPQTGDSFPVEVLIVFFVAAGALTVLLVVNKKRVRSK
;
A
#
# COMPACT_ATOMS: atom_id res chain seq x y z
N MET A 1 15.31 51.36 11.55
CA MET A 1 15.73 52.17 12.71
C MET A 1 16.65 51.33 13.58
N LYS A 2 17.78 51.92 14.05
CA LYS A 2 18.80 51.38 15.00
C LYS A 2 19.70 50.28 14.40
N LYS A 3 20.93 50.52 13.90
CA LYS A 3 22.19 51.04 14.48
C LYS A 3 22.79 50.19 15.61
N PHE A 4 23.82 49.42 15.26
CA PHE A 4 24.97 48.91 16.04
C PHE A 4 26.03 48.62 14.95
N ILE A 5 27.10 49.37 14.67
CA ILE A 5 28.23 49.92 15.45
C ILE A 5 28.90 48.86 16.33
N ALA A 6 29.88 48.18 15.74
CA ALA A 6 30.99 47.54 16.46
C ALA A 6 32.30 47.96 15.78
N MET A 7 33.25 48.37 16.62
CA MET A 7 34.51 49.03 16.33
C MET A 7 35.46 48.18 15.47
N ILE A 8 36.00 48.78 14.42
CA ILE A 8 37.25 48.36 13.79
C ILE A 8 38.25 49.48 14.04
N THR A 9 39.01 49.36 15.13
CA THR A 9 40.27 50.09 15.34
C THR A 9 41.34 49.36 14.52
N SER A 10 41.71 49.87 13.34
CA SER A 10 42.84 50.78 13.15
C SER A 10 44.15 50.21 13.73
N ILE A 11 45.00 49.70 12.86
CA ILE A 11 46.44 50.02 12.83
C ILE A 11 46.90 49.98 11.37
N CYS A 12 47.43 51.12 10.97
CA CYS A 12 47.98 51.45 9.67
C CYS A 12 49.18 50.53 9.38
N LEU A 13 49.08 49.70 8.33
CA LEU A 13 50.20 48.92 7.82
C LEU A 13 51.05 49.83 6.93
N CYS A 14 51.92 50.64 7.55
CA CYS A 14 53.05 51.23 6.86
C CYS A 14 54.01 50.10 6.47
N ALA A 15 53.99 49.72 5.20
CA ALA A 15 54.99 48.87 4.59
C ALA A 15 56.33 49.63 4.57
N VAL A 16 57.08 49.51 5.66
CA VAL A 16 58.51 49.81 5.66
C VAL A 16 59.19 48.48 5.36
N ALA A 17 59.65 48.33 4.11
CA ALA A 17 60.49 47.22 3.70
C ALA A 17 61.82 47.31 4.46
N PHE A 18 61.89 46.68 5.63
CA PHE A 18 63.16 46.28 6.21
C PHE A 18 63.68 45.13 5.34
N LEU A 19 64.60 45.47 4.45
CA LEU A 19 65.55 44.51 3.87
C LEU A 19 66.45 44.02 5.02
N SER A 20 65.94 43.15 5.88
CA SER A 20 66.80 42.19 6.57
C SER A 20 67.08 41.10 5.56
N THR A 21 68.20 41.23 4.85
CA THR A 21 68.84 40.14 4.13
C THR A 21 68.78 38.89 5.01
N PRO A 22 68.15 37.78 4.58
CA PRO A 22 68.46 36.51 5.21
C PRO A 22 69.96 36.33 5.00
N ALA A 23 70.71 36.15 6.10
CA ALA A 23 72.07 35.65 5.98
C ALA A 23 71.97 34.38 5.12
N LEU A 24 72.57 34.44 3.93
CA LEU A 24 72.72 33.27 3.10
C LEU A 24 73.41 32.22 3.95
N VAL A 25 72.71 31.13 4.24
CA VAL A 25 73.35 29.83 4.39
C VAL A 25 74.00 29.59 3.03
N SER A 26 75.25 30.02 2.87
CA SER A 26 76.04 29.64 1.70
C SER A 26 76.14 28.12 1.75
N ALA A 27 75.54 27.44 0.80
CA ALA A 27 75.91 26.07 0.47
C ALA A 27 77.43 26.08 0.28
N VAL A 28 78.16 25.19 0.96
CA VAL A 28 79.62 25.11 0.82
C VAL A 28 79.95 24.97 -0.67
N GLY A 29 80.72 25.91 -1.20
CA GLY A 29 81.23 25.81 -2.56
C GLY A 29 81.98 24.49 -2.69
N ASN A 30 81.80 23.75 -3.79
CA ASN A 30 82.23 22.36 -3.89
C ASN A 30 83.76 22.16 -3.63
N ASP A 31 84.54 23.24 -3.77
CA ASP A 31 86.00 23.29 -3.66
C ASP A 31 86.54 24.05 -2.42
N GLU A 32 85.69 24.53 -1.50
CA GLU A 32 86.13 25.22 -0.28
C GLU A 32 86.44 24.24 0.87
N PRO A 33 87.44 24.51 1.75
CA PRO A 33 87.66 23.74 2.96
C PRO A 33 86.43 23.78 3.87
N ALA A 34 85.95 22.62 4.32
CA ALA A 34 84.77 22.56 5.17
C ALA A 34 84.82 21.46 6.25
N PHE A 35 84.24 21.78 7.40
CA PHE A 35 83.81 20.81 8.41
C PHE A 35 82.34 20.47 8.18
N ILE A 36 82.04 19.19 7.99
CA ILE A 36 80.69 18.70 7.67
C ILE A 36 80.28 17.71 8.74
N VAL A 37 79.26 18.07 9.52
CA VAL A 37 78.64 17.16 10.48
C VAL A 37 77.60 16.31 9.74
N GLU A 38 77.67 14.99 9.88
CA GLU A 38 76.75 14.08 9.20
C GLU A 38 75.29 14.23 9.69
N GLU A 39 74.35 13.97 8.77
CA GLU A 39 72.95 13.70 9.12
C GLU A 39 72.71 12.19 9.20
N VAL A 40 72.19 11.73 10.34
CA VAL A 40 71.88 10.30 10.57
C VAL A 40 70.47 10.14 11.12
N SER A 41 69.95 8.92 11.13
CA SER A 41 68.64 8.61 11.72
C SER A 41 68.70 7.38 12.60
N GLY A 42 67.93 7.37 13.67
CA GLY A 42 67.79 6.24 14.59
C GLY A 42 66.46 6.28 15.33
N TYR A 43 66.14 5.23 16.06
CA TYR A 43 64.99 5.14 16.95
C TYR A 43 65.39 5.49 18.39
N ALA A 44 64.41 5.82 19.23
CA ALA A 44 64.64 5.95 20.66
C ALA A 44 65.23 4.65 21.24
N GLY A 45 66.30 4.76 22.01
CA GLY A 45 67.09 3.64 22.54
C GLY A 45 68.28 3.23 21.66
N ASP A 46 68.33 3.65 20.39
CA ASP A 46 69.45 3.33 19.50
C ASP A 46 70.72 4.11 19.89
N GLU A 47 71.87 3.49 19.64
CA GLU A 47 73.14 4.19 19.55
C GLU A 47 73.40 4.58 18.10
N VAL A 48 73.63 5.87 17.86
CA VAL A 48 73.89 6.44 16.54
C VAL A 48 75.28 7.05 16.51
N THR A 49 75.98 6.85 15.39
CA THR A 49 77.32 7.39 15.17
C THR A 49 77.24 8.55 14.19
N VAL A 50 77.81 9.69 14.55
CA VAL A 50 77.85 10.92 13.75
C VAL A 50 79.31 11.29 13.52
N ASN A 51 79.76 11.24 12.26
CA ASN A 51 81.10 11.72 11.94
C ASN A 51 81.09 13.22 11.63
N ILE A 52 82.15 13.88 12.07
CA ILE A 52 82.51 15.22 11.61
C ILE A 52 83.62 15.03 10.58
N ASN A 53 83.33 15.35 9.33
CA ASN A 53 84.22 15.15 8.21
C ASN A 53 84.93 16.46 7.83
N VAL A 54 86.18 16.35 7.40
CA VAL A 54 86.95 17.42 6.75
C VAL A 54 86.95 17.20 5.24
N LYS A 55 86.55 18.22 4.50
CA LYS A 55 86.58 18.26 3.03
C LYS A 55 87.51 19.37 2.57
N ASN A 56 88.19 19.15 1.44
CA ASN A 56 89.12 20.08 0.79
C ASN A 56 90.17 20.65 1.76
N ASN A 57 90.73 19.81 2.63
CA ASN A 57 91.72 20.19 3.62
C ASN A 57 93.02 20.70 2.95
N PRO A 58 93.38 21.99 3.10
CA PRO A 58 94.57 22.55 2.47
C PRO A 58 95.87 22.19 3.21
N GLY A 59 95.77 21.57 4.40
CA GLY A 59 96.90 21.29 5.28
C GLY A 59 96.69 21.97 6.63
N ILE A 60 96.49 21.19 7.69
CA ILE A 60 96.41 21.68 9.07
C ILE A 60 97.22 20.77 9.99
N CYS A 61 97.84 21.34 11.02
CA CYS A 61 98.50 20.58 12.08
C CYS A 61 97.79 20.74 13.43
N SER A 62 96.94 21.76 13.57
CA SER A 62 96.11 22.04 14.75
C SER A 62 94.65 22.25 14.34
N ALA A 63 93.73 21.75 15.16
CA ALA A 63 92.32 22.06 15.06
C ALA A 63 91.68 22.11 16.45
N GLY A 64 90.78 23.06 16.67
CA GLY A 64 89.96 23.13 17.88
C GLY A 64 88.49 23.31 17.52
N VAL A 65 87.67 22.28 17.73
CA VAL A 65 86.23 22.33 17.43
C VAL A 65 85.40 22.24 18.70
N THR A 66 84.27 22.92 18.71
CA THR A 66 83.27 22.90 19.78
C THR A 66 81.97 22.35 19.20
N VAL A 67 81.45 21.28 19.78
CA VAL A 67 80.23 20.60 19.33
C VAL A 67 79.14 20.82 20.37
N SER A 68 77.99 21.31 19.91
CA SER A 68 76.76 21.43 20.68
C SER A 68 75.70 20.53 20.08
N TYR A 69 74.88 19.91 20.92
CA TYR A 69 73.79 19.04 20.47
C TYR A 69 72.53 19.28 21.29
N ASP A 70 71.37 18.83 20.83
CA ASP A 70 70.15 18.89 21.63
C ASP A 70 70.13 17.79 22.71
N GLY A 71 70.47 18.21 23.93
CA GLY A 71 70.54 17.33 25.10
C GLY A 71 69.19 16.83 25.61
N THR A 72 68.06 17.26 25.04
CA THR A 72 66.75 16.69 25.39
C THR A 72 66.51 15.36 24.68
N ALA A 73 67.03 15.21 23.46
CA ALA A 73 66.91 13.99 22.66
C ALA A 73 68.16 13.11 22.68
N LEU A 74 69.36 13.69 22.82
CA LEU A 74 70.63 12.97 22.67
C LEU A 74 71.47 12.97 23.95
N GLU A 75 72.24 11.91 24.13
CA GLU A 75 73.28 11.79 25.16
C GLU A 75 74.59 11.34 24.51
N LEU A 76 75.65 12.17 24.57
CA LEU A 76 76.96 11.81 24.04
C LEU A 76 77.60 10.70 24.90
N LYS A 77 77.96 9.58 24.27
CA LYS A 77 78.56 8.41 24.93
C LYS A 77 80.07 8.33 24.77
N SER A 78 80.56 8.48 23.55
CA SER A 78 81.99 8.44 23.25
C SER A 78 82.37 9.45 22.18
N VAL A 79 83.63 9.85 22.23
CA VAL A 79 84.30 10.68 21.24
C VAL A 79 85.54 9.91 20.84
N GLU A 80 85.66 9.58 19.56
CA GLU A 80 86.72 8.74 19.01
C GLU A 80 87.49 9.49 17.93
N ASN A 81 88.82 9.39 17.97
CA ASN A 81 89.65 10.11 17.03
C ASN A 81 89.43 9.59 15.60
N GLY A 82 89.27 10.52 14.65
CA GLY A 82 89.21 10.19 13.24
C GLY A 82 90.59 9.93 12.63
N THR A 83 90.63 10.00 11.30
CA THR A 83 91.83 9.71 10.49
C THR A 83 92.54 10.97 10.00
N VAL A 84 91.90 12.14 10.09
CA VAL A 84 92.46 13.39 9.52
C VAL A 84 93.61 13.94 10.36
N LEU A 85 93.48 13.90 11.69
CA LEU A 85 94.52 14.31 12.63
C LEU A 85 94.68 13.25 13.72
N GLU A 86 95.91 13.00 14.15
CA GLU A 86 96.22 12.15 15.30
C GLU A 86 96.31 12.99 16.59
N GLY A 87 96.33 12.31 17.75
CA GLY A 87 96.59 12.98 19.04
C GLY A 87 95.41 13.79 19.59
N MET A 88 94.17 13.35 19.33
CA MET A 88 92.96 13.98 19.87
C MET A 88 93.01 14.14 21.39
N VAL A 89 92.73 15.37 21.85
CA VAL A 89 92.56 15.72 23.25
C VAL A 89 91.11 16.18 23.46
N PRO A 90 90.22 15.31 23.96
CA PRO A 90 88.88 15.70 24.35
C PRO A 90 88.91 16.62 25.59
N VAL A 91 88.23 17.75 25.52
CA VAL A 91 88.11 18.75 26.60
C VAL A 91 86.64 18.93 26.98
N ASN A 92 86.29 18.66 28.23
CA ASN A 92 84.91 18.79 28.73
C ASN A 92 83.88 17.94 27.96
N VAL A 93 84.23 16.73 27.52
CA VAL A 93 83.31 15.82 26.79
C VAL A 93 82.08 15.37 27.59
N ALA A 94 82.09 15.53 28.91
CA ALA A 94 80.91 15.31 29.75
C ALA A 94 79.90 16.49 29.71
N ASN A 95 80.29 17.62 29.12
CA ASN A 95 79.46 18.82 29.02
C ASN A 95 78.91 18.97 27.60
N ASN A 96 77.82 19.72 27.49
CA ASN A 96 77.25 20.15 26.23
C ASN A 96 77.17 21.69 26.24
N PRO A 97 77.96 22.41 25.43
CA PRO A 97 78.82 21.90 24.35
C PRO A 97 80.13 21.24 24.86
N CYS A 98 80.69 20.33 24.06
CA CYS A 98 82.02 19.73 24.28
C CYS A 98 83.06 20.31 23.33
N LYS A 99 84.33 20.39 23.77
CA LYS A 99 85.43 20.91 22.96
C LYS A 99 86.45 19.80 22.69
N ILE A 100 87.00 19.77 21.48
CA ILE A 100 87.93 18.72 21.06
C ILE A 100 89.08 19.40 20.33
N LEU A 101 90.30 19.07 20.75
CA LEU A 101 91.53 19.69 20.28
C LEU A 101 92.44 18.66 19.63
N TRP A 102 93.16 19.06 18.59
CA TRP A 102 94.26 18.32 17.98
C TRP A 102 95.46 19.23 17.87
N ASN A 103 96.64 18.67 18.12
CA ASN A 103 97.90 19.33 17.85
C ASN A 103 98.94 18.28 17.44
N THR A 104 99.49 18.45 16.24
CA THR A 104 100.41 17.50 15.61
C THR A 104 101.70 18.20 15.20
N LEU A 105 102.74 17.42 14.91
CA LEU A 105 104.07 17.95 14.57
C LEU A 105 104.28 18.17 13.06
N ALA A 106 103.25 17.95 12.23
CA ALA A 106 103.30 18.13 10.79
C ALA A 106 101.89 18.37 10.23
N ASP A 107 101.80 19.06 9.10
CA ASP A 107 100.51 19.26 8.41
C ASP A 107 99.94 17.94 7.88
N SER A 108 98.64 17.77 8.08
CA SER A 108 97.83 16.76 7.39
C SER A 108 96.98 17.43 6.32
N THR A 109 97.09 16.93 5.08
CA THR A 109 96.22 17.28 3.94
C THR A 109 95.12 16.23 3.72
N ALA A 110 94.96 15.29 4.66
CA ALA A 110 93.95 14.24 4.55
C ALA A 110 92.54 14.83 4.65
N ASN A 111 91.63 14.29 3.84
CA ASN A 111 90.18 14.46 3.99
C ASN A 111 89.58 13.22 4.66
N GLY A 112 88.35 13.34 5.15
CA GLY A 112 87.62 12.26 5.80
C GLY A 112 87.27 12.60 7.24
N VAL A 113 87.18 11.59 8.10
CA VAL A 113 86.66 11.77 9.47
C VAL A 113 87.70 12.49 10.34
N LEU A 114 87.33 13.65 10.90
CA LEU A 114 88.08 14.34 11.94
C LEU A 114 87.85 13.69 13.30
N VAL A 115 86.57 13.46 13.61
CA VAL A 115 86.13 12.86 14.87
C VAL A 115 84.82 12.11 14.66
N THR A 116 84.67 11.01 15.39
CA THR A 116 83.46 10.21 15.44
C THR A 116 82.81 10.40 16.80
N LEU A 117 81.53 10.80 16.79
CA LEU A 117 80.72 10.99 18.00
C LEU A 117 79.67 9.89 18.07
N THR A 118 79.60 9.17 19.20
CA THR A 118 78.54 8.19 19.43
C THR A 118 77.54 8.77 20.41
N PHE A 119 76.28 8.86 19.98
CA PHE A 119 75.16 9.32 20.80
C PHE A 119 74.21 8.18 21.10
N THR A 120 73.66 8.13 22.31
CA THR A 120 72.43 7.39 22.57
C THR A 120 71.24 8.32 22.32
N VAL A 121 70.28 7.87 21.52
CA VAL A 121 68.98 8.53 21.39
C VAL A 121 68.16 8.17 22.62
N LYS A 122 67.78 9.15 23.43
CA LYS A 122 67.07 8.90 24.68
C LYS A 122 65.71 8.23 24.42
N GLU A 123 65.31 7.34 25.33
CA GLU A 123 64.03 6.59 25.26
C GLU A 123 62.79 7.48 25.11
N ASN A 124 62.86 8.67 25.72
CA ASN A 124 61.83 9.70 25.73
C ASN A 124 62.10 10.83 24.72
N ALA A 125 63.04 10.67 23.79
CA ALA A 125 63.30 11.66 22.75
C ALA A 125 62.05 11.83 21.86
N ASP A 126 61.67 13.09 21.64
CA ASP A 126 60.61 13.43 20.69
C ASP A 126 61.06 13.08 19.27
N SER A 127 60.14 12.57 18.46
CA SER A 127 60.42 12.29 17.05
C SER A 127 60.65 13.59 16.27
N GLY A 128 61.68 13.63 15.44
CA GLY A 128 62.04 14.82 14.66
C GLY A 128 63.54 14.99 14.49
N LYS A 129 63.96 16.10 13.90
CA LYS A 129 65.38 16.44 13.75
C LYS A 129 65.91 17.06 15.04
N SER A 130 66.89 16.40 15.65
CA SER A 130 67.68 16.91 16.77
C SER A 130 69.01 17.44 16.22
N ALA A 131 69.25 18.74 16.35
CA ALA A 131 70.38 19.42 15.70
C ALA A 131 71.71 19.12 16.39
N ILE A 132 72.78 18.98 15.60
CA ILE A 132 74.17 18.97 16.04
C ILE A 132 74.89 20.13 15.37
N THR A 133 75.34 21.07 16.18
CA THR A 133 75.99 22.31 15.74
C THR A 133 77.48 22.25 16.03
N LEU A 134 78.30 22.56 15.03
CA LEU A 134 79.74 22.70 15.18
C LEU A 134 80.14 24.17 15.10
N THR A 135 81.06 24.59 15.97
CA THR A 135 81.75 25.87 15.88
C THR A 135 83.24 25.66 16.11
N TYR A 136 84.08 26.58 15.67
CA TYR A 136 85.52 26.56 15.96
C TYR A 136 86.03 27.98 16.12
N ASP A 137 87.16 28.13 16.83
CA ASP A 137 87.89 29.38 16.90
C ASP A 137 88.92 29.42 15.75
N PRO A 138 88.87 30.42 14.84
CA PRO A 138 89.84 30.53 13.74
C PRO A 138 91.31 30.54 14.17
N ASP A 139 91.61 30.95 15.41
CA ASP A 139 92.99 30.97 15.94
C ASP A 139 93.46 29.58 16.41
N GLU A 140 92.57 28.59 16.48
CA GLU A 140 92.89 27.21 16.90
C GLU A 140 93.03 26.24 15.71
N VAL A 141 92.72 26.70 14.50
CA VAL A 141 92.83 25.92 13.26
C VAL A 141 93.91 26.54 12.38
N TYR A 142 95.10 25.93 12.39
CA TYR A 142 96.27 26.44 11.68
C TYR A 142 97.20 25.32 11.21
N ASN A 143 98.08 25.67 10.27
CA ASN A 143 99.13 24.80 9.73
C ASN A 143 100.46 24.94 10.51
N ILE A 144 101.46 24.13 10.18
CA ILE A 144 102.74 24.09 10.91
C ILE A 144 103.52 25.42 10.84
N ASP A 145 103.24 26.23 9.81
CA ASP A 145 103.76 27.59 9.63
C ASP A 145 102.99 28.64 10.48
N MET A 146 102.09 28.19 11.36
CA MET A 146 101.22 29.02 12.21
C MET A 146 100.30 29.96 11.42
N THR A 147 99.94 29.57 10.21
CA THR A 147 98.95 30.30 9.39
C THR A 147 97.57 29.71 9.65
N ASN A 148 96.63 30.55 10.08
CA ASN A 148 95.24 30.15 10.31
C ASN A 148 94.59 29.67 9.00
N VAL A 149 93.85 28.58 9.09
CA VAL A 149 93.13 27.97 7.96
C VAL A 149 91.64 28.03 8.25
N ALA A 150 90.92 28.74 7.40
CA ALA A 150 89.48 28.87 7.51
C ALA A 150 88.75 27.68 6.86
N PHE A 151 87.78 27.15 7.59
CA PHE A 151 86.82 26.15 7.12
C PHE A 151 85.39 26.72 7.16
N ALA A 152 84.61 26.43 6.13
CA ALA A 152 83.15 26.54 6.23
C ALA A 152 82.60 25.46 7.16
N VAL A 153 81.41 25.68 7.73
CA VAL A 153 80.77 24.70 8.62
C VAL A 153 79.39 24.34 8.11
N GLU A 154 79.16 23.04 7.91
CA GLU A 154 77.84 22.45 7.67
C GLU A 154 77.41 21.68 8.91
N ASN A 155 76.35 22.18 9.57
CA ASN A 155 75.76 21.52 10.73
C ASN A 155 74.94 20.30 10.30
N GLY A 156 74.81 19.35 11.23
CA GLY A 156 74.16 18.06 11.00
C GLY A 156 72.99 17.86 11.95
N SER A 157 72.40 16.68 11.90
CA SER A 157 71.30 16.31 12.80
C SER A 157 71.18 14.81 12.99
N VAL A 158 70.61 14.41 14.12
CA VAL A 158 70.06 13.07 14.31
C VAL A 158 68.55 13.15 14.14
N THR A 159 68.02 12.45 13.15
CA THR A 159 66.57 12.29 12.97
C THR A 159 66.08 11.14 13.85
N VAL A 160 65.31 11.47 14.88
CA VAL A 160 64.65 10.50 15.76
C VAL A 160 63.39 9.99 15.07
N ASN A 161 63.44 8.74 14.60
CA ASN A 161 62.33 8.06 13.97
C ASN A 161 61.30 7.62 15.02
N CYS A 162 60.02 7.74 14.69
CA CYS A 162 58.95 7.23 15.53
C CYS A 162 58.64 5.78 15.19
N ASN A 163 58.77 4.86 16.16
CA ASN A 163 58.18 3.53 16.04
C ASN A 163 56.69 3.63 16.40
N HIS A 164 55.83 3.70 15.39
CA HIS A 164 54.42 4.00 15.57
C HIS A 164 53.68 2.91 16.37
N VAL A 165 53.42 3.19 17.65
CA VAL A 165 52.56 2.38 18.51
C VAL A 165 51.19 3.04 18.63
N ALA A 166 50.12 2.32 18.27
CA ALA A 166 48.75 2.82 18.37
C ALA A 166 48.31 2.95 19.84
N GLY A 167 47.83 4.14 20.20
CA GLY A 167 47.19 4.41 21.48
C GLY A 167 45.74 3.90 21.56
N ALA A 168 45.03 4.31 22.60
CA ALA A 168 43.60 4.05 22.72
C ALA A 168 42.81 4.75 21.61
N TRP A 169 41.61 4.23 21.32
CA TRP A 169 40.66 4.94 20.48
C TRP A 169 40.16 6.18 21.21
N GLU A 170 40.18 7.30 20.51
CA GLU A 170 39.64 8.58 20.96
C GLU A 170 38.63 9.12 19.95
N GLU A 171 37.60 9.80 20.43
CA GLU A 171 36.60 10.44 19.58
C GLU A 171 37.22 11.65 18.87
N GLU A 172 37.10 11.68 17.55
CA GLU A 172 37.50 12.83 16.74
C GLU A 172 36.26 13.66 16.37
N ASN A 173 35.18 12.99 15.96
CA ASN A 173 33.89 13.61 15.66
C ASN A 173 32.76 12.78 16.28
N PRO A 174 31.93 13.36 17.17
CA PRO A 174 30.82 12.62 17.76
C PRO A 174 29.75 12.28 16.72
N ALA A 175 29.14 11.10 16.87
CA ALA A 175 27.99 10.72 16.05
C ALA A 175 26.77 11.60 16.37
N SER A 176 25.96 11.89 15.37
CA SER A 176 24.68 12.58 15.52
C SER A 176 23.51 11.62 15.29
N CYS A 177 22.26 12.10 15.34
CA CYS A 177 21.09 11.26 15.03
C CYS A 177 21.08 10.74 13.59
N THR A 178 21.75 11.45 12.66
CA THR A 178 21.70 11.15 11.21
C THR A 178 23.06 10.90 10.60
N GLU A 179 24.13 11.43 11.20
CA GLU A 179 25.50 11.31 10.68
C GLU A 179 26.30 10.40 11.60
N THR A 180 27.09 9.52 10.99
CA THR A 180 28.06 8.67 11.68
C THR A 180 29.14 9.53 12.34
N GLY A 181 29.65 9.08 13.49
CA GLY A 181 30.82 9.69 14.13
C GLY A 181 32.11 9.08 13.62
N THR A 182 33.24 9.51 14.18
CA THR A 182 34.57 8.98 13.86
C THR A 182 35.44 8.92 15.10
N GLU A 183 36.13 7.81 15.27
CA GLU A 183 37.19 7.62 16.26
C GLU A 183 38.54 7.42 15.57
N VAL A 184 39.62 7.84 16.22
CA VAL A 184 40.99 7.68 15.75
C VAL A 184 41.88 7.02 16.81
N GLN A 185 42.93 6.32 16.39
CA GLN A 185 44.04 5.96 17.25
C GLN A 185 45.26 6.79 16.84
N LYS A 186 45.76 7.62 17.75
CA LYS A 186 47.00 8.37 17.55
C LYS A 186 48.19 7.59 18.09
N CYS A 187 49.34 7.81 17.48
CA CYS A 187 50.61 7.30 17.98
C CYS A 187 50.89 7.88 19.37
N THR A 188 51.24 7.03 20.33
CA THR A 188 51.48 7.43 21.73
C THR A 188 52.66 8.39 21.91
N LYS A 189 53.59 8.44 20.94
CA LYS A 189 54.78 9.31 20.98
C LYS A 189 54.60 10.59 20.15
N CYS A 190 54.27 10.45 18.86
CA CYS A 190 54.27 11.59 17.92
C CYS A 190 52.88 12.15 17.59
N GLY A 191 51.80 11.53 18.06
CA GLY A 191 50.43 12.01 17.82
C GLY A 191 49.87 11.79 16.40
N THR A 192 50.67 11.23 15.47
CA THR A 192 50.20 10.88 14.12
C THR A 192 49.03 9.90 14.20
N VAL A 193 47.96 10.17 13.45
CA VAL A 193 46.81 9.25 13.34
C VAL A 193 47.24 8.00 12.57
N LEU A 194 47.10 6.84 13.22
CA LEU A 194 47.48 5.55 12.63
C LEU A 194 46.26 4.81 12.08
N ASN A 195 45.17 4.82 12.84
CA ASN A 195 43.92 4.16 12.48
C ASN A 195 42.76 5.13 12.63
N ARG A 196 41.73 4.91 11.81
CA ARG A 196 40.47 5.66 11.80
C ARG A 196 39.33 4.68 11.56
N ARG A 197 38.23 4.85 12.29
CA ARG A 197 37.00 4.08 12.05
C ARG A 197 35.78 4.95 12.27
N ASP A 198 34.71 4.61 11.57
CA ASP A 198 33.41 5.26 11.74
C ASP A 198 32.65 4.62 12.89
N THR A 199 31.81 5.42 13.55
CA THR A 199 30.84 4.95 14.54
C THR A 199 29.43 5.16 14.00
N ASP A 200 28.53 4.22 14.28
CA ASP A 200 27.16 4.29 13.79
C ASP A 200 26.45 5.57 14.26
N ALA A 201 25.59 6.13 13.41
CA ALA A 201 24.72 7.22 13.81
C ALA A 201 23.83 6.79 14.98
N LEU A 202 23.56 7.70 15.91
CA LEU A 202 22.81 7.41 17.14
C LEU A 202 21.34 7.07 16.88
N GLY A 203 20.83 7.41 15.69
CA GLY A 203 19.41 7.32 15.37
C GLY A 203 18.55 8.33 16.15
N HIS A 204 17.24 8.28 15.92
CA HIS A 204 16.29 9.15 16.59
C HIS A 204 15.71 8.50 17.86
N SER A 205 15.76 9.23 18.97
CA SER A 205 15.14 8.85 20.24
C SER A 205 13.76 9.49 20.36
N PHE A 206 12.76 8.84 19.76
CA PHE A 206 11.38 9.32 19.76
C PHE A 206 10.60 8.92 21.01
N GLY A 207 9.78 9.85 21.52
CA GLY A 207 8.79 9.58 22.57
C GLY A 207 7.50 8.93 22.06
N LYS A 208 6.45 9.02 22.89
CA LYS A 208 5.09 8.62 22.50
C LYS A 208 4.57 9.54 21.38
N TRP A 209 3.66 9.01 20.56
CA TRP A 209 2.94 9.81 19.58
C TRP A 209 1.95 10.76 20.28
N GLU A 210 1.87 11.98 19.77
CA GLU A 210 0.95 13.01 20.22
C GLU A 210 0.00 13.37 19.07
N THR A 211 -1.31 13.28 19.31
CA THR A 211 -2.33 13.66 18.34
C THR A 211 -2.24 15.15 18.03
N VAL A 212 -2.08 15.46 16.74
CA VAL A 212 -2.08 16.84 16.22
C VAL A 212 -3.49 17.21 15.78
N THR A 213 -4.10 16.33 14.99
CA THR A 213 -5.47 16.48 14.51
C THR A 213 -6.20 15.18 14.76
N SER A 214 -7.30 15.22 15.51
CA SER A 214 -8.13 14.02 15.70
C SER A 214 -8.85 13.67 14.40
N PRO A 215 -8.95 12.38 14.03
CA PRO A 215 -9.75 11.96 12.88
C PRO A 215 -11.25 12.22 13.13
N ASP A 216 -12.00 12.47 12.06
CA ASP A 216 -13.46 12.50 12.09
C ASP A 216 -14.05 11.37 11.22
N CYS A 217 -15.35 11.41 10.91
CA CYS A 217 -16.01 10.34 10.14
C CYS A 217 -15.44 10.19 8.71
N THR A 218 -14.96 11.27 8.10
CA THR A 218 -14.53 11.32 6.70
C THR A 218 -13.07 11.73 6.53
N ASN A 219 -12.58 12.66 7.35
CA ASN A 219 -11.24 13.19 7.30
C ASN A 219 -10.30 12.41 8.22
N LYS A 220 -9.10 12.13 7.68
CA LYS A 220 -7.99 11.57 8.45
C LYS A 220 -7.55 12.52 9.57
N GLY A 221 -7.11 11.93 10.67
CA GLY A 221 -6.35 12.62 11.71
C GLY A 221 -4.86 12.54 11.44
N SER A 222 -4.07 13.10 12.34
CA SER A 222 -2.61 12.96 12.33
C SER A 222 -2.05 13.00 13.74
N GLU A 223 -0.91 12.35 13.91
CA GLU A 223 -0.11 12.44 15.12
C GLU A 223 1.37 12.63 14.78
N LYS A 224 2.10 13.22 15.71
CA LYS A 224 3.52 13.49 15.58
C LYS A 224 4.29 12.99 16.79
N ARG A 225 5.57 12.72 16.62
CA ARG A 225 6.52 12.53 17.72
C ARG A 225 7.83 13.23 17.38
N THR A 226 8.50 13.73 18.40
CA THR A 226 9.71 14.53 18.22
C THR A 226 10.88 13.83 18.91
N CYS A 227 12.02 13.76 18.21
CA CYS A 227 13.26 13.23 18.74
C CYS A 227 13.78 14.17 19.84
N SER A 228 13.99 13.66 21.04
CA SER A 228 14.46 14.44 22.19
C SER A 228 15.88 14.99 22.05
N VAL A 229 16.68 14.45 21.11
CA VAL A 229 18.08 14.84 20.90
C VAL A 229 18.23 15.91 19.84
N CYS A 230 17.62 15.73 18.65
CA CYS A 230 17.82 16.62 17.49
C CYS A 230 16.56 17.40 17.07
N GLN A 231 15.44 17.26 17.79
CA GLN A 231 14.16 17.92 17.50
C GLN A 231 13.54 17.60 16.13
N TYR A 232 14.08 16.62 15.40
CA TYR A 232 13.42 16.08 14.21
C TYR A 232 12.04 15.52 14.58
N THR A 233 11.04 15.84 13.77
CA THR A 233 9.65 15.42 14.01
C THR A 233 9.20 14.46 12.93
N GLU A 234 8.70 13.32 13.35
CA GLU A 234 8.05 12.34 12.50
C GLU A 234 6.53 12.50 12.64
N THR A 235 5.82 12.44 11.52
CA THR A 235 4.36 12.57 11.47
C THR A 235 3.77 11.37 10.75
N ARG A 236 2.62 10.90 11.21
CA ARG A 236 1.82 9.89 10.49
C ARG A 236 0.33 10.21 10.55
N ASP A 237 -0.38 9.69 9.56
CA ASP A 237 -1.83 9.81 9.47
C ASP A 237 -2.53 8.80 10.39
N ILE A 238 -3.71 9.19 10.87
CA ILE A 238 -4.68 8.32 11.52
C ILE A 238 -5.87 8.20 10.57
N ASP A 239 -6.28 6.99 10.24
CA ASP A 239 -7.44 6.77 9.36
C ASP A 239 -8.72 7.40 9.93
N PRO A 240 -9.66 7.83 9.06
CA PRO A 240 -10.94 8.37 9.51
C PRO A 240 -11.70 7.32 10.33
N LEU A 241 -12.51 7.77 11.28
CA LEU A 241 -13.28 6.91 12.18
C LEU A 241 -14.36 6.10 11.46
N GLY A 242 -14.72 6.51 10.25
CA GLY A 242 -15.89 6.03 9.54
C GLY A 242 -17.20 6.47 10.20
N HIS A 243 -18.31 6.19 9.52
CA HIS A 243 -19.63 6.50 10.03
C HIS A 243 -20.08 5.46 11.07
N SER A 244 -20.64 5.95 12.16
CA SER A 244 -21.31 5.15 13.18
C SER A 244 -22.82 5.26 12.96
N TRP A 245 -23.37 4.34 12.19
CA TRP A 245 -24.77 4.37 11.81
C TRP A 245 -25.69 3.96 12.97
N GLU A 246 -26.76 4.72 13.18
CA GLU A 246 -27.85 4.32 14.06
C GLU A 246 -28.55 3.05 13.55
N SER A 247 -29.24 2.31 14.43
CA SER A 247 -29.95 1.09 14.04
C SER A 247 -31.31 1.35 13.42
N ASP A 248 -31.96 2.43 13.85
CA ASP A 248 -33.35 2.73 13.52
C ASP A 248 -33.45 3.81 12.44
N TYR A 249 -34.54 3.76 11.68
CA TYR A 249 -34.91 4.80 10.75
C TYR A 249 -35.44 6.03 11.50
N THR A 250 -34.98 7.20 11.08
CA THR A 250 -35.56 8.48 11.50
C THR A 250 -36.39 9.04 10.35
N ILE A 251 -37.59 9.51 10.64
CA ILE A 251 -38.42 10.21 9.65
C ILE A 251 -37.80 11.58 9.36
N ASP A 252 -37.30 11.76 8.14
CA ASP A 252 -36.71 13.01 7.68
C ASP A 252 -37.79 13.99 7.20
N LYS A 253 -38.83 13.44 6.56
CA LYS A 253 -40.01 14.15 6.08
C LYS A 253 -41.24 13.27 6.28
N GLU A 254 -42.21 13.75 7.03
CA GLU A 254 -43.49 13.04 7.21
C GLU A 254 -44.23 12.91 5.87
N ALA A 255 -44.85 11.75 5.63
CA ALA A 255 -45.72 11.55 4.49
C ALA A 255 -47.06 12.27 4.70
N THR A 256 -47.62 12.79 3.62
CA THR A 256 -48.93 13.46 3.62
C THR A 256 -49.90 12.71 2.71
N CYS A 257 -51.14 13.19 2.57
CA CYS A 257 -52.11 12.59 1.66
C CYS A 257 -51.69 12.69 0.19
N THR A 258 -50.94 13.72 -0.19
CA THR A 258 -50.65 14.06 -1.59
C THR A 258 -49.17 13.99 -1.95
N GLU A 259 -48.28 14.10 -0.95
CA GLU A 259 -46.84 14.00 -1.10
C GLU A 259 -46.26 12.86 -0.27
N ASP A 260 -45.34 12.11 -0.87
CA ASP A 260 -44.56 11.11 -0.17
C ASP A 260 -43.67 11.75 0.90
N GLY A 261 -43.44 11.00 1.98
CA GLY A 261 -42.45 11.30 3.00
C GLY A 261 -41.14 10.57 2.73
N SER A 262 -40.18 10.71 3.64
CA SER A 262 -38.89 10.02 3.59
C SER A 262 -38.36 9.71 4.98
N GLN A 263 -37.60 8.62 5.07
CA GLN A 263 -36.84 8.25 6.25
C GLN A 263 -35.45 7.75 5.86
N SER A 264 -34.48 7.91 6.75
CA SER A 264 -33.11 7.42 6.54
C SER A 264 -32.44 7.05 7.86
N ILE A 265 -31.30 6.36 7.76
CA ILE A 265 -30.45 6.04 8.90
C ILE A 265 -29.33 7.09 8.98
N HIS A 266 -29.24 7.76 10.12
CA HIS A 266 -28.26 8.82 10.36
C HIS A 266 -26.99 8.28 11.02
N CYS A 267 -25.87 8.96 10.80
CA CYS A 267 -24.65 8.73 11.56
C CYS A 267 -24.75 9.45 12.91
N SER A 268 -24.44 8.76 14.00
CA SER A 268 -24.50 9.34 15.36
C SER A 268 -23.45 10.41 15.65
N ARG A 269 -22.46 10.56 14.75
CA ARG A 269 -21.30 11.44 14.91
C ARG A 269 -21.25 12.60 13.91
N CYS A 270 -22.07 12.58 12.86
CA CYS A 270 -22.10 13.61 11.82
C CYS A 270 -23.40 13.56 11.01
N ASP A 271 -23.63 14.55 10.15
CA ASP A 271 -24.89 14.69 9.38
C ASP A 271 -25.02 13.76 8.16
N ALA A 272 -24.18 12.72 8.07
CA ALA A 272 -24.27 11.76 6.97
C ALA A 272 -25.48 10.84 7.16
N VAL A 273 -26.11 10.47 6.05
CA VAL A 273 -27.27 9.56 6.00
C VAL A 273 -27.03 8.40 5.04
N LYS A 274 -27.66 7.25 5.31
CA LYS A 274 -27.70 6.11 4.39
C LYS A 274 -29.08 5.46 4.34
N ASP A 275 -29.23 4.52 3.40
CA ASP A 275 -30.41 3.67 3.25
C ASP A 275 -31.72 4.46 3.16
N SER A 276 -31.71 5.65 2.53
CA SER A 276 -32.88 6.52 2.39
C SER A 276 -34.03 5.81 1.68
N GLN A 277 -35.21 5.84 2.29
CA GLN A 277 -36.44 5.22 1.82
C GLN A 277 -37.57 6.24 1.68
N VAL A 278 -38.46 5.99 0.73
CA VAL A 278 -39.69 6.75 0.54
C VAL A 278 -40.78 6.15 1.44
N ILE A 279 -41.47 7.01 2.19
CA ILE A 279 -42.69 6.65 2.90
C ILE A 279 -43.85 7.02 1.97
N PRO A 280 -44.57 6.05 1.40
CA PRO A 280 -45.58 6.34 0.38
C PRO A 280 -46.71 7.18 0.95
N LYS A 281 -47.18 8.14 0.15
CA LYS A 281 -48.40 8.89 0.43
C LYS A 281 -49.60 7.98 0.47
N GLY A 282 -50.62 8.40 1.22
CA GLY A 282 -51.87 7.66 1.29
C GLY A 282 -52.95 8.41 2.05
N HIS A 283 -54.19 8.17 1.65
CA HIS A 283 -55.35 8.70 2.32
C HIS A 283 -55.79 7.77 3.45
N LYS A 284 -56.16 8.33 4.61
CA LYS A 284 -56.78 7.61 5.72
C LYS A 284 -58.31 7.69 5.59
N TYR A 285 -58.83 6.97 4.61
CA TYR A 285 -60.27 6.89 4.38
C TYR A 285 -60.99 6.17 5.53
N GLY A 286 -62.15 6.70 5.90
CA GLY A 286 -63.07 6.06 6.85
C GLY A 286 -63.90 4.94 6.22
N GLU A 287 -64.98 4.56 6.91
CA GLU A 287 -65.98 3.63 6.37
C GLU A 287 -66.73 4.24 5.19
N TRP A 288 -67.25 3.37 4.31
CA TRP A 288 -68.11 3.80 3.21
C TRP A 288 -69.46 4.28 3.72
N ILE A 289 -69.89 5.42 3.20
CA ILE A 289 -71.20 6.02 3.42
C ILE A 289 -72.02 5.74 2.15
N VAL A 290 -73.16 5.05 2.30
CA VAL A 290 -74.06 4.79 1.16
C VAL A 290 -74.91 6.03 0.90
N ASP A 291 -74.77 6.59 -0.29
CA ASP A 291 -75.54 7.76 -0.74
C ASP A 291 -76.85 7.34 -1.39
N LYS A 292 -76.80 6.26 -2.17
CA LYS A 292 -77.94 5.67 -2.86
C LYS A 292 -77.84 4.15 -2.78
N GLU A 293 -78.84 3.52 -2.20
CA GLU A 293 -78.96 2.06 -2.20
C GLU A 293 -79.12 1.53 -3.63
N ALA A 294 -78.44 0.42 -3.94
CA ALA A 294 -78.64 -0.26 -5.22
C ALA A 294 -80.03 -0.90 -5.27
N THR A 295 -80.64 -0.89 -6.44
CA THR A 295 -81.91 -1.56 -6.71
C THR A 295 -81.70 -2.71 -7.69
N CYS A 296 -82.77 -3.41 -8.07
CA CYS A 296 -82.66 -4.49 -9.06
C CYS A 296 -82.23 -4.01 -10.45
N THR A 297 -82.45 -2.73 -10.78
CA THR A 297 -82.26 -2.20 -12.16
C THR A 297 -81.40 -0.95 -12.21
N GLU A 298 -81.12 -0.32 -11.07
CA GLU A 298 -80.28 0.86 -10.98
C GLU A 298 -79.16 0.65 -9.97
N ASP A 299 -77.94 0.95 -10.39
CA ASP A 299 -76.78 1.00 -9.50
C ASP A 299 -77.02 2.01 -8.37
N GLY A 300 -76.53 1.64 -7.19
CA GLY A 300 -76.36 2.54 -6.06
C GLY A 300 -75.02 3.26 -6.11
N SER A 301 -74.75 4.08 -5.10
CA SER A 301 -73.47 4.78 -4.94
C SER A 301 -73.10 4.90 -3.48
N ARG A 302 -71.80 4.90 -3.22
CA ARG A 302 -71.22 5.15 -1.90
C ARG A 302 -69.97 6.00 -2.04
N HIS A 303 -69.67 6.79 -1.03
CA HIS A 303 -68.42 7.54 -0.92
C HIS A 303 -67.74 7.29 0.42
N ARG A 304 -66.46 7.62 0.51
CA ARG A 304 -65.73 7.71 1.78
C ARG A 304 -64.79 8.90 1.75
N VAL A 305 -64.59 9.52 2.91
CA VAL A 305 -63.81 10.75 3.04
C VAL A 305 -62.53 10.47 3.82
N CYS A 306 -61.41 11.00 3.32
CA CYS A 306 -60.14 10.97 4.04
C CYS A 306 -60.23 11.89 5.27
N SER A 307 -59.97 11.34 6.45
CA SER A 307 -60.03 12.07 7.73
C SER A 307 -59.00 13.20 7.87
N VAL A 308 -57.96 13.21 7.04
CA VAL A 308 -56.83 14.15 7.15
C VAL A 308 -56.93 15.31 6.15
N CYS A 309 -57.30 15.06 4.90
CA CYS A 309 -57.32 16.08 3.84
C CYS A 309 -58.68 16.31 3.20
N ASN A 310 -59.73 15.61 3.66
CA ASN A 310 -61.10 15.72 3.17
C ASN A 310 -61.30 15.34 1.69
N GLU A 311 -60.31 14.68 1.07
CA GLU A 311 -60.47 14.08 -0.26
C GLU A 311 -61.56 12.99 -0.21
N GLU A 312 -62.40 12.95 -1.24
CA GLU A 312 -63.55 12.05 -1.33
C GLU A 312 -63.30 10.98 -2.40
N GLU A 313 -63.47 9.71 -2.04
CA GLU A 313 -63.45 8.59 -2.98
C GLU A 313 -64.87 8.06 -3.17
N ASN A 314 -65.27 7.88 -4.43
CA ASN A 314 -66.61 7.51 -4.85
C ASN A 314 -66.59 6.17 -5.59
N GLU A 315 -67.57 5.30 -5.33
CA GLU A 315 -67.71 3.99 -5.97
C GLU A 315 -69.19 3.70 -6.26
N SER A 316 -69.49 3.02 -7.37
CA SER A 316 -70.83 2.51 -7.67
C SER A 316 -71.09 1.16 -6.99
N ILE A 317 -72.31 0.96 -6.52
CA ILE A 317 -72.78 -0.33 -6.00
C ILE A 317 -73.61 -0.97 -7.12
N PRO A 318 -73.15 -2.05 -7.76
CA PRO A 318 -73.80 -2.59 -8.94
C PRO A 318 -75.22 -3.11 -8.63
N ALA A 319 -76.15 -2.87 -9.55
CA ALA A 319 -77.49 -3.44 -9.52
C ALA A 319 -77.44 -4.97 -9.64
N ALA A 320 -78.26 -5.66 -8.83
CA ALA A 320 -78.35 -7.11 -8.88
C ALA A 320 -79.77 -7.60 -8.57
N HIS A 321 -80.25 -8.55 -9.37
CA HIS A 321 -81.49 -9.26 -9.11
C HIS A 321 -81.28 -10.37 -8.07
N GLN A 322 -82.26 -10.53 -7.17
CA GLN A 322 -82.29 -11.60 -6.17
C GLN A 322 -83.20 -12.73 -6.66
N PHE A 323 -82.73 -13.47 -7.67
CA PHE A 323 -83.43 -14.60 -8.27
C PHE A 323 -83.42 -15.82 -7.33
N GLY A 324 -84.56 -16.50 -7.24
CA GLY A 324 -84.69 -17.78 -6.53
C GLY A 324 -84.34 -18.99 -7.40
N GLU A 325 -84.78 -20.17 -6.97
CA GLU A 325 -84.68 -21.43 -7.73
C GLU A 325 -85.55 -21.38 -9.00
N TRP A 326 -85.17 -22.19 -10.00
CA TRP A 326 -85.93 -22.34 -11.25
C TRP A 326 -87.19 -23.19 -11.04
N GLU A 327 -88.29 -22.77 -11.64
CA GLU A 327 -89.57 -23.46 -11.64
C GLU A 327 -89.94 -23.87 -13.07
N THR A 328 -90.13 -25.17 -13.31
CA THR A 328 -90.59 -25.69 -14.60
C THR A 328 -92.04 -25.28 -14.87
N ILE A 329 -92.27 -24.57 -15.97
CA ILE A 329 -93.60 -24.10 -16.38
C ILE A 329 -94.19 -24.98 -17.46
N THR A 330 -93.34 -25.42 -18.39
CA THR A 330 -93.71 -26.40 -19.41
C THR A 330 -92.73 -27.55 -19.33
N ALA A 331 -93.21 -28.73 -18.98
CA ALA A 331 -92.36 -29.92 -19.02
C ALA A 331 -92.02 -30.25 -20.49
N PRO A 332 -90.76 -30.61 -20.81
CA PRO A 332 -90.40 -31.02 -22.16
C PRO A 332 -91.12 -32.33 -22.53
N THR A 333 -91.53 -32.46 -23.80
CA THR A 333 -92.08 -33.70 -24.35
C THR A 333 -91.04 -34.38 -25.25
N CYS A 334 -91.40 -35.47 -25.94
CA CYS A 334 -90.47 -36.14 -26.87
C CYS A 334 -90.03 -35.24 -28.02
N THR A 335 -90.87 -34.30 -28.45
CA THR A 335 -90.66 -33.49 -29.66
C THR A 335 -90.63 -31.99 -29.38
N GLU A 336 -91.19 -31.53 -28.26
CA GLU A 336 -91.28 -30.11 -27.92
C GLU A 336 -90.39 -29.79 -26.71
N LYS A 337 -89.65 -28.68 -26.79
CA LYS A 337 -88.87 -28.15 -25.67
C LYS A 337 -89.80 -27.76 -24.52
N GLY A 338 -89.33 -27.95 -23.30
CA GLY A 338 -89.93 -27.40 -22.09
C GLY A 338 -89.37 -26.01 -21.79
N SER A 339 -89.82 -25.41 -20.71
CA SER A 339 -89.31 -24.15 -20.21
C SER A 339 -89.40 -24.07 -18.70
N GLU A 340 -88.47 -23.34 -18.10
CA GLU A 340 -88.51 -22.95 -16.70
C GLU A 340 -88.26 -21.46 -16.53
N GLN A 341 -88.80 -20.92 -15.45
CA GLN A 341 -88.65 -19.52 -15.11
C GLN A 341 -88.22 -19.38 -13.65
N ARG A 342 -87.56 -18.26 -13.34
CA ARG A 342 -87.36 -17.80 -11.97
C ARG A 342 -87.67 -16.33 -11.90
N ALA A 343 -88.29 -15.90 -10.79
CA ALA A 343 -88.63 -14.51 -10.58
C ALA A 343 -87.72 -13.90 -9.51
N CYS A 344 -87.28 -12.65 -9.74
CA CYS A 344 -86.63 -11.87 -8.71
C CYS A 344 -87.62 -11.65 -7.56
N SER A 345 -87.23 -12.01 -6.35
CA SER A 345 -88.08 -11.89 -5.16
C SER A 345 -88.54 -10.45 -4.90
N VAL A 346 -87.73 -9.47 -5.30
CA VAL A 346 -87.92 -8.04 -5.06
C VAL A 346 -88.71 -7.36 -6.20
N CYS A 347 -88.17 -7.32 -7.42
CA CYS A 347 -88.76 -6.55 -8.53
C CYS A 347 -89.71 -7.34 -9.44
N LYS A 348 -89.88 -8.65 -9.20
CA LYS A 348 -90.71 -9.56 -9.99
C LYS A 348 -90.30 -9.72 -11.45
N GLU A 349 -89.14 -9.21 -11.84
CA GLU A 349 -88.52 -9.53 -13.13
C GLU A 349 -88.42 -11.05 -13.28
N VAL A 350 -88.83 -11.56 -14.43
CA VAL A 350 -88.86 -12.99 -14.72
C VAL A 350 -87.76 -13.31 -15.70
N GLU A 351 -86.87 -14.21 -15.30
CA GLU A 351 -85.89 -14.80 -16.19
C GLU A 351 -86.43 -16.16 -16.63
N THR A 352 -86.43 -16.42 -17.94
CA THR A 352 -86.91 -17.67 -18.52
C THR A 352 -85.79 -18.32 -19.32
N ARG A 353 -85.69 -19.64 -19.25
CA ARG A 353 -84.82 -20.42 -20.12
C ARG A 353 -85.52 -21.67 -20.62
N ASP A 354 -85.06 -22.16 -21.77
CA ASP A 354 -85.58 -23.37 -22.39
C ASP A 354 -84.98 -24.61 -21.72
N ILE A 355 -85.79 -25.67 -21.64
CA ILE A 355 -85.36 -27.03 -21.34
C ILE A 355 -85.48 -27.83 -22.63
N ASP A 356 -84.41 -28.47 -23.09
CA ASP A 356 -84.46 -29.23 -24.34
C ASP A 356 -85.49 -30.39 -24.30
N ALA A 357 -86.02 -30.74 -25.48
CA ALA A 357 -86.98 -31.84 -25.61
C ALA A 357 -86.36 -33.17 -25.14
N THR A 358 -87.17 -34.03 -24.53
CA THR A 358 -86.69 -35.31 -23.96
C THR A 358 -86.28 -36.34 -25.02
N GLY A 359 -86.68 -36.15 -26.28
CA GLY A 359 -86.48 -37.12 -27.35
C GLY A 359 -87.39 -38.35 -27.24
N HIS A 360 -87.40 -39.18 -28.29
CA HIS A 360 -88.14 -40.45 -28.28
C HIS A 360 -87.34 -41.54 -27.57
N SER A 361 -87.96 -42.19 -26.58
CA SER A 361 -87.43 -43.41 -25.95
C SER A 361 -88.12 -44.61 -26.59
N TRP A 362 -87.46 -45.28 -27.52
CA TRP A 362 -88.06 -46.37 -28.31
C TRP A 362 -88.08 -47.69 -27.54
N GLU A 363 -89.14 -48.48 -27.73
CA GLU A 363 -89.14 -49.90 -27.38
C GLU A 363 -88.14 -50.68 -28.24
N THR A 364 -87.76 -51.89 -27.80
CA THR A 364 -86.78 -52.71 -28.52
C THR A 364 -87.41 -53.83 -29.33
N GLU A 365 -88.67 -54.16 -29.06
CA GLU A 365 -89.39 -55.26 -29.70
C GLU A 365 -90.47 -54.73 -30.66
N PHE A 366 -90.67 -55.46 -31.75
CA PHE A 366 -91.77 -55.16 -32.67
C PHE A 366 -93.08 -55.68 -32.11
N THR A 367 -94.09 -54.82 -32.06
CA THR A 367 -95.47 -55.21 -31.78
C THR A 367 -96.24 -55.31 -33.09
N ILE A 368 -97.08 -56.34 -33.23
CA ILE A 368 -97.98 -56.47 -34.38
C ILE A 368 -99.07 -55.42 -34.26
N ASP A 369 -99.12 -54.49 -35.20
CA ASP A 369 -100.12 -53.41 -35.26
C ASP A 369 -101.39 -53.88 -35.98
N LYS A 370 -101.24 -54.78 -36.97
CA LYS A 370 -102.33 -55.42 -37.71
C LYS A 370 -101.95 -56.87 -38.01
N GLU A 371 -102.78 -57.84 -37.64
CA GLU A 371 -102.52 -59.24 -37.98
C GLU A 371 -102.73 -59.52 -39.48
N PRO A 372 -101.91 -60.37 -40.12
CA PRO A 372 -102.13 -60.81 -41.50
C PRO A 372 -103.28 -61.81 -41.59
N THR A 373 -104.07 -61.72 -42.66
CA THR A 373 -105.15 -62.68 -42.99
C THR A 373 -104.85 -63.41 -44.30
N ALA A 374 -105.72 -64.34 -44.71
CA ALA A 374 -105.51 -65.12 -45.94
C ALA A 374 -105.48 -64.27 -47.22
N THR A 375 -105.98 -63.04 -47.20
CA THR A 375 -106.06 -62.14 -48.36
C THR A 375 -105.53 -60.73 -48.10
N GLU A 376 -105.13 -60.39 -46.87
CA GLU A 376 -104.59 -59.07 -46.53
C GLU A 376 -103.34 -59.17 -45.68
N ASP A 377 -102.34 -58.36 -46.01
CA ASP A 377 -101.12 -58.24 -45.24
C ASP A 377 -101.39 -57.58 -43.86
N GLY A 378 -100.63 -58.02 -42.86
CA GLY A 378 -100.50 -57.40 -41.54
C GLY A 378 -99.34 -56.40 -41.48
N SER A 379 -99.10 -55.80 -40.31
CA SER A 379 -97.97 -54.90 -40.06
C SER A 379 -97.47 -55.00 -38.63
N LYS A 380 -96.19 -54.69 -38.41
CA LYS A 380 -95.58 -54.53 -37.08
C LYS A 380 -94.64 -53.32 -37.04
N SER A 381 -94.54 -52.64 -35.90
CA SER A 381 -93.68 -51.46 -35.70
C SER A 381 -93.09 -51.41 -34.29
N ILE A 382 -92.14 -50.48 -34.07
CA ILE A 382 -91.56 -50.17 -32.76
C ILE A 382 -92.18 -48.87 -32.24
N HIS A 383 -92.77 -48.93 -31.06
CA HIS A 383 -93.47 -47.79 -30.44
C HIS A 383 -92.54 -47.04 -29.48
N CYS A 384 -92.76 -45.73 -29.31
CA CYS A 384 -92.10 -44.95 -28.27
C CYS A 384 -92.76 -45.24 -26.91
N LYS A 385 -91.95 -45.40 -25.86
CA LYS A 385 -92.41 -45.61 -24.48
C LYS A 385 -93.22 -44.45 -23.92
N ASN A 386 -92.92 -43.25 -24.42
CA ASN A 386 -93.37 -41.99 -23.84
C ASN A 386 -94.36 -41.23 -24.74
N CYS A 387 -94.67 -41.74 -25.94
CA CYS A 387 -95.69 -41.17 -26.84
C CYS A 387 -96.12 -42.18 -27.92
N ASP A 388 -97.19 -41.88 -28.66
CA ASP A 388 -97.75 -42.77 -29.71
C ASP A 388 -96.93 -42.80 -31.01
N ALA A 389 -95.72 -42.22 -31.01
CA ALA A 389 -94.85 -42.27 -32.19
C ALA A 389 -94.39 -43.71 -32.44
N VAL A 390 -94.38 -44.10 -33.71
CA VAL A 390 -93.86 -45.39 -34.16
C VAL A 390 -92.74 -45.19 -35.16
N LYS A 391 -91.79 -46.13 -35.17
CA LYS A 391 -90.74 -46.21 -36.17
C LYS A 391 -90.62 -47.63 -36.71
N ASP A 392 -89.84 -47.78 -37.77
CA ASP A 392 -89.50 -49.08 -38.36
C ASP A 392 -90.73 -49.92 -38.74
N VAL A 393 -91.80 -49.31 -39.26
CA VAL A 393 -93.03 -50.03 -39.65
C VAL A 393 -92.73 -51.01 -40.80
N THR A 394 -93.01 -52.30 -40.58
CA THR A 394 -92.80 -53.39 -41.55
C THR A 394 -94.10 -54.13 -41.84
N VAL A 395 -94.26 -54.61 -43.09
CA VAL A 395 -95.44 -55.35 -43.56
C VAL A 395 -95.23 -56.86 -43.38
N ILE A 396 -96.27 -57.57 -42.96
CA ILE A 396 -96.31 -59.03 -42.78
C ILE A 396 -97.22 -59.62 -43.88
N PRO A 397 -96.70 -60.30 -44.92
CA PRO A 397 -97.50 -60.70 -46.09
C PRO A 397 -98.52 -61.83 -45.86
N ALA A 398 -99.61 -61.84 -46.62
CA ALA A 398 -100.68 -62.84 -46.57
C ALA A 398 -100.32 -64.22 -47.19
N GLY A 399 -100.68 -65.34 -46.51
CA GLY A 399 -101.01 -66.61 -47.20
C GLY A 399 -100.03 -67.81 -47.26
N THR A 400 -99.24 -68.18 -46.24
CA THR A 400 -98.50 -69.48 -46.26
C THR A 400 -98.50 -70.27 -44.94
N THR A 401 -98.85 -71.56 -45.01
CA THR A 401 -98.59 -72.59 -43.98
C THR A 401 -97.32 -73.38 -44.32
N ALA A 402 -96.38 -73.42 -43.36
CA ALA A 402 -95.26 -74.35 -43.11
C ALA A 402 -94.55 -75.07 -44.29
N THR A 403 -93.24 -74.84 -44.43
CA THR A 403 -92.17 -75.80 -44.01
C THR A 403 -90.75 -75.19 -44.18
N ASP A 404 -90.01 -75.19 -43.07
CA ASP A 404 -88.54 -75.25 -42.87
C ASP A 404 -87.93 -76.51 -43.58
N PRO A 405 -86.62 -76.70 -43.92
CA PRO A 405 -85.43 -76.17 -43.23
C PRO A 405 -84.11 -75.86 -44.01
N THR A 406 -83.19 -75.22 -43.28
CA THR A 406 -81.69 -75.28 -43.35
C THR A 406 -80.88 -74.41 -44.35
N GLU A 407 -80.06 -73.55 -43.74
CA GLU A 407 -78.69 -73.07 -44.05
C GLU A 407 -77.78 -73.93 -44.96
N PRO A 408 -76.56 -73.49 -45.37
CA PRO A 408 -75.96 -72.12 -45.40
C PRO A 408 -75.23 -71.79 -46.73
N SER A 409 -74.83 -70.52 -46.94
CA SER A 409 -73.46 -70.11 -47.37
C SER A 409 -73.33 -68.61 -47.69
N SER A 410 -72.40 -67.96 -46.98
CA SER A 410 -71.77 -66.63 -47.14
C SER A 410 -70.82 -66.55 -48.37
N PRO A 411 -69.95 -65.54 -48.60
CA PRO A 411 -69.82 -64.17 -48.06
C PRO A 411 -69.48 -63.05 -49.11
N SER A 412 -69.57 -61.78 -48.68
CA SER A 412 -68.62 -60.66 -48.96
C SER A 412 -69.17 -59.39 -48.27
N ASP A 413 -68.71 -59.00 -47.07
CA ASP A 413 -67.58 -58.09 -46.78
C ASP A 413 -67.75 -56.72 -47.47
N SER A 414 -68.01 -55.60 -46.78
CA SER A 414 -67.12 -54.95 -45.80
C SER A 414 -67.83 -54.02 -44.79
N SER A 415 -67.38 -54.12 -43.53
CA SER A 415 -67.23 -53.15 -42.39
C SER A 415 -67.36 -51.64 -42.68
N GLU A 416 -67.63 -50.71 -41.75
CA GLU A 416 -67.88 -50.62 -40.30
C GLU A 416 -68.39 -49.17 -40.07
N SER A 417 -69.46 -48.97 -39.30
CA SER A 417 -69.47 -48.32 -37.97
C SER A 417 -69.75 -46.80 -37.96
N ASP A 418 -70.93 -46.50 -37.39
CA ASP A 418 -71.22 -45.45 -36.40
C ASP A 418 -71.18 -43.95 -36.77
N VAL A 419 -72.41 -43.43 -36.89
CA VAL A 419 -72.95 -42.09 -36.54
C VAL A 419 -72.74 -41.82 -35.02
N PRO A 420 -72.77 -40.58 -34.42
CA PRO A 420 -73.39 -39.29 -34.82
C PRO A 420 -72.47 -38.05 -34.73
N GLN A 421 -72.71 -36.96 -35.47
CA GLN A 421 -73.70 -35.86 -35.29
C GLN A 421 -73.38 -34.82 -34.17
N THR A 422 -72.87 -33.67 -34.64
CA THR A 422 -73.00 -32.25 -34.22
C THR A 422 -73.59 -31.86 -32.86
N GLY A 423 -72.93 -30.90 -32.17
CA GLY A 423 -73.56 -30.03 -31.17
C GLY A 423 -72.61 -29.24 -30.26
N ASP A 424 -72.19 -28.06 -30.73
CA ASP A 424 -71.91 -26.79 -30.06
C ASP A 424 -71.12 -26.61 -28.73
N SER A 425 -70.38 -25.49 -28.77
CA SER A 425 -70.13 -24.49 -27.73
C SER A 425 -68.81 -24.54 -26.91
N PHE A 426 -68.17 -23.36 -26.90
CA PHE A 426 -66.95 -22.98 -26.18
C PHE A 426 -67.08 -23.15 -24.66
N PRO A 427 -65.95 -23.37 -23.98
CA PRO A 427 -65.52 -22.29 -23.09
C PRO A 427 -64.03 -21.96 -23.18
N VAL A 428 -63.79 -20.70 -22.85
CA VAL A 428 -62.52 -20.04 -22.57
C VAL A 428 -61.86 -20.71 -21.37
N GLU A 429 -60.65 -21.26 -21.54
CA GLU A 429 -59.69 -21.36 -20.45
C GLU A 429 -58.30 -20.88 -20.87
N VAL A 430 -57.78 -20.06 -19.97
CA VAL A 430 -56.57 -19.27 -20.03
C VAL A 430 -55.35 -20.18 -19.83
N LEU A 431 -54.56 -20.34 -20.88
CA LEU A 431 -53.26 -21.00 -20.83
C LEU A 431 -52.19 -19.95 -20.48
N ILE A 432 -51.72 -19.99 -19.23
CA ILE A 432 -50.58 -19.20 -18.74
C ILE A 432 -49.32 -19.73 -19.42
N VAL A 433 -48.84 -19.01 -20.44
CA VAL A 433 -47.52 -19.17 -21.04
C VAL A 433 -46.65 -18.02 -20.55
N PHE A 434 -45.70 -18.33 -19.67
CA PHE A 434 -44.63 -17.39 -19.28
C PHE A 434 -43.65 -17.21 -20.44
N PHE A 435 -43.80 -16.13 -21.20
CA PHE A 435 -42.70 -15.54 -21.96
C PHE A 435 -41.94 -14.56 -21.05
N VAL A 436 -40.80 -14.99 -20.52
CA VAL A 436 -39.77 -14.08 -19.98
C VAL A 436 -38.84 -13.71 -21.12
N ALA A 437 -38.96 -12.48 -21.61
CA ALA A 437 -38.04 -11.90 -22.57
C ALA A 437 -37.07 -10.94 -21.87
N ALA A 438 -35.78 -11.21 -22.11
CA ALA A 438 -34.67 -10.27 -22.24
C ALA A 438 -34.31 -9.34 -21.05
N GLY A 439 -33.26 -9.75 -20.32
CA GLY A 439 -32.37 -8.85 -19.58
C GLY A 439 -30.92 -9.27 -19.82
N ALA A 440 -30.17 -8.42 -20.52
CA ALA A 440 -28.78 -8.64 -20.94
C ALA A 440 -27.82 -8.85 -19.76
N LEU A 441 -27.10 -9.98 -19.76
CA LEU A 441 -26.00 -10.25 -18.84
C LEU A 441 -24.67 -10.10 -19.59
N THR A 442 -24.08 -8.91 -19.51
CA THR A 442 -22.69 -8.65 -19.86
C THR A 442 -21.78 -9.17 -18.74
N VAL A 443 -21.33 -10.42 -18.83
CA VAL A 443 -20.23 -10.92 -18.00
C VAL A 443 -18.91 -10.48 -18.64
N LEU A 444 -18.36 -9.39 -18.10
CA LEU A 444 -16.98 -8.98 -18.32
C LEU A 444 -16.04 -9.97 -17.61
N LEU A 445 -15.23 -10.64 -18.42
CA LEU A 445 -14.03 -11.37 -17.99
C LEU A 445 -13.09 -10.44 -17.23
N VAL A 446 -12.89 -10.66 -15.93
CA VAL A 446 -11.71 -10.16 -15.22
C VAL A 446 -10.84 -11.36 -14.85
N VAL A 447 -9.76 -11.48 -15.61
CA VAL A 447 -8.60 -12.32 -15.37
C VAL A 447 -7.97 -11.91 -14.05
N ASN A 448 -8.09 -12.74 -13.01
CA ASN A 448 -7.32 -12.56 -11.78
C ASN A 448 -6.07 -13.46 -11.84
N LYS A 449 -5.03 -12.98 -12.55
CA LYS A 449 -3.71 -13.61 -12.54
C LYS A 449 -2.91 -13.02 -11.37
N LYS A 450 -2.81 -13.81 -10.30
CA LYS A 450 -1.90 -13.63 -9.16
C LYS A 450 -0.51 -13.19 -9.66
N ARG A 451 -0.04 -12.03 -9.20
CA ARG A 451 1.37 -11.66 -9.23
C ARG A 451 1.95 -11.99 -7.86
N VAL A 452 2.70 -13.09 -7.80
CA VAL A 452 3.63 -13.39 -6.71
C VAL A 452 4.80 -12.41 -6.84
N ARG A 453 5.14 -11.71 -5.76
CA ARG A 453 6.43 -11.04 -5.59
C ARG A 453 7.00 -11.53 -4.26
N SER A 454 7.90 -12.50 -4.33
CA SER A 454 8.87 -12.70 -3.26
C SER A 454 9.95 -11.64 -3.39
N LYS A 455 10.57 -11.33 -2.24
CA LYS A 455 11.76 -10.51 -2.07
C LYS A 455 12.89 -10.90 -3.02
#